data_AF-A0A653CWI4-F1
#
_entry.id   AF-A0A653CWI4-F1
#
_cell.length_a   1.000
_cell.length_b   1.000
_cell.length_c   1.000
_cell.angle_alpha   90.00
_cell.angle_beta   90.00
_cell.angle_gamma   90.00
#
_symmetry.space_group_name_H-M   'P 1'
#
loop_
_entity.id
_entity.type
_entity.pdbx_description
1 polymer ?
#
loop_
_entity_poly.entity_id
_entity_poly.type
_entity_poly.pdbx_seq_one_letter_code
_entity_poly.pdbx_strand_id
1 'polypeptide(L)' 'MVVDREHDNYREIKSIGRCEVVQSFVYLGSLVDNSGSCENEIRQRIQQARVAMTELTKIWRDHYITKATK' A
#
# COMPACT_ATOMS: atom_id res chain seq x y z
N MET A 1 -9.86 -5.10 -13.14
CA MET A 1 -8.43 -5.36 -12.98
C MET A 1 -8.28 -6.67 -12.22
N VAL A 2 -7.43 -7.56 -12.69
CA VAL A 2 -7.13 -8.84 -12.06
C VAL A 2 -5.63 -9.01 -11.97
N VAL A 3 -5.15 -9.69 -10.94
CA VAL A 3 -3.74 -10.02 -10.75
C VAL A 3 -3.59 -11.51 -10.99
N ASP A 4 -2.76 -11.88 -11.96
CA ASP A 4 -2.44 -13.27 -12.27
C ASP A 4 -1.17 -13.70 -11.52
N ARG A 5 -1.37 -14.37 -10.39
CA ARG A 5 -0.28 -14.86 -9.52
C ARG A 5 0.38 -16.12 -10.05
N GLU A 6 -0.41 -17.01 -10.64
CA GLU A 6 0.05 -18.34 -11.05
C GLU A 6 1.04 -18.26 -12.21
N HIS A 7 0.86 -17.27 -13.09
CA HIS A 7 1.69 -17.12 -14.29
C HIS A 7 2.61 -15.89 -14.26
N ASP A 8 2.75 -15.21 -13.12
CA ASP A 8 3.54 -13.98 -12.95
C ASP A 8 3.27 -12.93 -14.05
N ASN A 9 1.98 -12.76 -14.39
CA ASN A 9 1.55 -11.95 -15.54
C ASN A 9 2.34 -12.25 -16.83
N TYR A 10 2.37 -13.52 -17.24
CA TYR A 10 2.98 -13.96 -18.49
C TYR A 10 2.66 -12.96 -19.62
N ARG A 11 3.71 -12.43 -20.25
CA ARG A 11 3.68 -11.21 -21.10
C ARG A 11 2.63 -11.20 -22.21
N GLU A 12 2.04 -12.34 -22.55
CA GLU A 12 1.02 -12.48 -23.59
C GLU A 12 -0.41 -12.29 -23.09
N ILE A 13 -0.69 -12.48 -21.79
CA ILE A 13 -2.05 -12.34 -21.23
C ILE A 13 -2.28 -10.90 -20.76
N LYS A 14 -2.84 -10.08 -21.64
CA LYS A 14 -3.22 -8.69 -21.32
C LYS A 14 -4.61 -8.57 -20.68
N SER A 15 -5.46 -9.59 -20.85
CA SER A 15 -6.83 -9.58 -20.37
C SER A 15 -7.35 -11.00 -20.13
N ILE A 16 -8.10 -11.18 -19.05
CA ILE A 16 -8.87 -12.40 -18.77
C ILE A 16 -10.34 -12.02 -18.86
N GLY A 17 -11.03 -12.49 -19.91
CA GLY A 17 -12.40 -12.08 -20.21
C GLY A 17 -12.49 -10.57 -20.48
N ARG A 18 -13.29 -9.85 -19.69
CA ARG A 18 -13.42 -8.37 -19.76
C ARG A 18 -12.51 -7.63 -18.77
N CYS A 19 -11.67 -8.35 -18.02
CA CYS A 19 -10.80 -7.77 -17.01
C CYS A 19 -9.37 -7.62 -17.55
N GLU A 20 -8.81 -6.43 -17.40
CA GLU A 20 -7.39 -6.16 -17.61
C GLU A 20 -6.54 -6.89 -16.56
N VAL A 21 -5.45 -7.53 -17.00
CA VAL A 21 -4.45 -8.14 -16.13
C VAL A 21 -3.41 -7.09 -15.75
N VAL A 22 -3.18 -6.91 -14.44
CA VAL A 22 -2.28 -5.90 -13.89
C VAL A 22 -1.28 -6.52 -12.92
N GLN A 23 -0.11 -5.90 -12.78
CA GLN A 23 0.94 -6.35 -11.85
C GLN A 23 0.51 -6.24 -10.39
N SER A 24 -0.09 -5.12 -10.04
CA SER A 24 -0.58 -4.85 -8.71
C SER A 24 -1.72 -3.84 -8.78
N PHE A 25 -2.59 -3.88 -7.78
CA PHE A 25 -3.65 -2.90 -7.60
C PHE A 25 -3.98 -2.76 -6.12
N VAL A 26 -4.58 -1.62 -5.75
CA VAL A 26 -5.08 -1.41 -4.40
C VAL A 26 -6.53 -1.88 -4.33
N TYR A 27 -6.80 -2.80 -3.41
CA TYR A 27 -8.14 -3.28 -3.08
C TYR A 27 -8.46 -2.97 -1.63
N LEU A 28 -9.48 -2.14 -1.41
CA LEU A 28 -9.94 -1.74 -0.07
C LEU A 28 -8.80 -1.23 0.85
N GLY A 29 -7.78 -0.59 0.26
CA GLY A 29 -6.62 -0.05 0.99
C GLY A 29 -5.45 -1.02 1.17
N SER A 30 -5.57 -2.27 0.73
CA SER A 30 -4.47 -3.23 0.68
C SER A 30 -3.89 -3.33 -0.72
N LEU A 31 -2.56 -3.32 -0.83
CA LEU A 31 -1.87 -3.56 -2.08
C LEU A 31 -1.85 -5.06 -2.37
N VAL A 32 -2.51 -5.44 -3.46
CA VAL A 32 -2.50 -6.80 -3.98
C VAL A 32 -1.50 -6.82 -5.11
N ASP A 33 -0.41 -7.57 -4.95
CA ASP A 33 0.55 -7.83 -6.02
C ASP A 33 0.49 -9.28 -6.51
N ASN A 34 1.11 -9.49 -7.67
CA ASN A 34 1.19 -10.78 -8.33
C ASN A 34 2.27 -11.71 -7.75
N SER A 35 3.15 -11.21 -6.88
CA SER A 35 4.23 -12.00 -6.27
C SER A 35 3.71 -12.96 -5.21
N GLY A 36 2.47 -12.75 -4.74
CA GLY A 36 1.87 -13.52 -3.65
C GLY A 36 2.47 -13.18 -2.28
N SER A 37 3.45 -12.28 -2.21
CA SER A 37 4.08 -11.81 -0.98
C SER A 37 3.37 -10.57 -0.40
N CYS A 38 3.48 -10.38 0.91
CA CYS A 38 3.04 -9.15 1.58
C CYS A 38 4.15 -8.08 1.66
N GLU A 39 5.35 -8.34 1.13
CA GLU A 39 6.50 -7.44 1.26
C GLU A 39 6.20 -6.02 0.76
N ASN A 40 5.60 -5.90 -0.42
CA ASN A 40 5.30 -4.59 -1.00
C ASN A 40 4.20 -3.85 -0.23
N GLU A 41 3.19 -4.56 0.25
CA GLU A 41 2.13 -3.98 1.10
C GLU A 41 2.72 -3.45 2.41
N ILE A 42 3.59 -4.24 3.07
CA ILE A 42 4.27 -3.83 4.31
C ILE A 42 5.15 -2.60 4.04
N ARG A 43 5.94 -2.62 2.97
CA ARG A 43 6.78 -1.48 2.57
C ARG A 43 5.95 -0.21 2.36
N GLN A 44 4.82 -0.33 1.66
CA GLN A 44 3.91 0.79 1.44
C GLN A 44 3.31 1.32 2.75
N ARG A 45 2.85 0.43 3.65
CA ARG A 45 2.31 0.84 4.96
C ARG A 45 3.36 1.52 5.83
N ILE A 46 4.61 1.04 5.83
CA ILE A 46 5.72 1.70 6.53
C ILE A 46 5.95 3.10 5.96
N GLN A 47 5.95 3.26 4.63
CA GLN A 47 6.08 4.58 4.00
C GLN A 47 4.93 5.52 4.38
N GLN A 48 3.68 5.05 4.34
CA GLN A 48 2.51 5.83 4.76
C GLN A 48 2.63 6.27 6.22
N ALA A 49 3.00 5.36 7.12
CA ALA A 49 3.22 5.66 8.53
C ALA A 49 4.32 6.72 8.72
N ARG A 50 5.44 6.60 7.98
CA ARG A 50 6.53 7.59 8.04
C ARG A 50 6.06 8.98 7.60
N VAL A 51 5.27 9.07 6.53
CA VAL A 51 4.71 10.34 6.06
C VAL A 51 3.79 10.94 7.13
N ALA A 52 2.84 10.16 7.65
CA ALA A 52 1.94 10.61 8.70
C ALA A 52 2.70 11.08 9.96
N MET A 53 3.73 10.35 10.40
CA MET A 53 4.57 10.76 11.53
C MET A 53 5.31 12.08 11.27
N THR A 54 5.74 12.31 10.04
CA THR A 54 6.38 13.58 9.65
C THR A 54 5.38 14.74 9.71
N GLU A 55 4.14 14.53 9.27
CA GLU A 55 3.09 15.55 9.35
C GLU A 55 2.73 15.88 10.80
N LEU A 56 2.66 14.88 11.68
CA LEU A 56 2.42 15.05 13.11
C LEU A 56 3.57 15.75 13.85
N THR A 57 4.76 15.87 13.24
CA THR A 57 5.93 16.49 13.90
C THR A 57 5.65 17.93 14.34
N LYS A 58 4.80 18.66 13.61
CA LYS A 58 4.38 20.02 14.00
C LYS A 58 3.64 20.01 15.34
N ILE A 59 2.72 19.07 15.52
CA ILE A 59 1.93 18.88 16.74
C ILE A 59 2.87 18.46 17.90
N TRP A 60 3.77 17.52 17.66
CA TRP A 60 4.71 17.04 18.69
C TRP A 60 5.71 18.09 19.20
N ARG A 61 5.98 19.12 18.37
CA ARG A 61 6.86 20.25 18.70
C ARG A 61 6.13 21.43 19.32
N ASP A 62 4.80 21.44 19.28
CA ASP A 62 4.01 22.54 19.84
C ASP A 62 4.10 22.52 21.38
N HIS A 63 4.61 23.60 21.95
CA HIS A 63 4.77 23.76 23.41
C HIS A 63 3.44 24.02 24.14
N TYR A 64 2.39 24.41 23.43
CA TYR A 64 1.05 24.59 23.99
C TYR A 64 0.26 23.28 24.06
N ILE A 65 0.73 22.21 23.40
CA ILE A 65 0.13 20.88 23.46
C ILE A 65 0.79 20.08 24.58
N THR A 66 0.06 19.86 25.68
CA THR A 66 0.57 19.12 26.84
C THR A 66 0.52 17.62 26.58
N LYS A 67 1.65 16.92 26.81
CA LYS A 67 1.78 15.46 26.64
C LYS A 67 1.22 14.65 27.82
N ALA A 68 0.85 15.31 28.90
CA ALA A 68 0.28 14.69 30.10
C ALA A 68 -1.25 14.67 29.98
N THR A 69 -1.82 13.48 29.99
CA THR A 69 -3.26 13.26 30.10
C THR A 69 -3.63 13.14 31.59
N LYS A 70 -4.78 13.69 32.00
CA LYS A 70 -5.32 13.53 33.37
C LYS A 70 -5.75 12.09 33.64
#